data_AF-A0A1G9NX03-F1
#
_entry.id   AF-A0A1G9NX03-F1
#
_cell.length_a   1.000
_cell.length_b   1.000
_cell.length_c   1.000
_cell.angle_alpha   90.00
_cell.angle_beta   90.00
_cell.angle_gamma   90.00
#
_symmetry.space_group_name_H-M   'P 1'
#
loop_
_entity.id
_entity.type
_entity.pdbx_description
1 polymer ?
#
loop_
_entity_poly.entity_id
_entity_poly.type
_entity_poly.pdbx_seq_one_letter_code
_entity_poly.pdbx_strand_id
1 'polypeptide(L)' 'MEYTRLGSSGLKVSRIALGTMGFGDGTVPFWSWALPWEDAKGFFAQALDLGINFWVPAAVDVSDFLPCELKAA' A
#
# COMPACT_ATOMS: atom_id res chain seq x y z
N MET A 1 -11.11 -17.91 0.45
CA MET A 1 -9.84 -17.34 -0.03
C MET A 1 -8.90 -18.45 -0.49
N GLU A 2 -8.22 -18.27 -1.62
CA GLU A 2 -7.14 -19.17 -2.08
C GLU A 2 -5.78 -18.63 -1.61
N TYR A 3 -4.89 -19.51 -1.16
CA TYR A 3 -3.56 -19.14 -0.66
C TYR A 3 -2.44 -19.82 -1.47
N THR A 4 -1.32 -19.13 -1.64
CA THR A 4 -0.11 -19.63 -2.31
C THR A 4 1.13 -19.38 -1.46
N ARG A 5 2.26 -20.03 -1.78
CA ARG A 5 3.54 -19.77 -1.11
C ARG A 5 4.22 -18.56 -1.73
N LEU A 6 4.70 -17.65 -0.89
CA LEU A 6 5.49 -16.50 -1.34
C LEU A 6 6.95 -16.94 -1.58
N GLY A 7 7.27 -17.32 -2.82
CA GLY A 7 8.60 -17.77 -3.20
C GLY A 7 9.13 -18.88 -2.28
N SER A 8 10.38 -18.74 -1.84
CA SER A 8 11.05 -19.66 -0.92
C SER A 8 10.91 -19.27 0.57
N SER A 9 10.17 -18.21 0.89
CA SER A 9 10.08 -17.67 2.27
C SER A 9 9.35 -18.55 3.28
N GLY A 10 8.65 -19.59 2.81
CA GLY A 10 7.80 -20.43 3.64
C GLY A 10 6.43 -19.80 4.00
N LEU A 11 6.24 -18.51 3.76
CA LEU A 11 4.99 -17.79 4.02
C LEU A 11 3.87 -18.24 3.08
N LYS A 12 2.65 -18.35 3.62
CA LYS A 12 1.41 -18.55 2.84
C LYS A 12 0.63 -17.24 2.78
N VAL A 13 0.38 -16.78 1.57
CA VAL A 13 -0.24 -15.49 1.28
C VAL A 13 -1.47 -15.67 0.40
N SER A 14 -2.45 -14.78 0.49
CA SER A 14 -3.63 -14.79 -0.37
C SER A 14 -3.20 -14.63 -1.83
N ARG A 15 -3.85 -15.36 -2.75
CA ARG A 15 -3.53 -15.27 -4.18
C ARG A 15 -3.82 -13.89 -4.77
N ILE A 16 -4.74 -13.16 -4.14
CA ILE A 16 -5.05 -11.77 -4.44
C ILE A 16 -4.36 -10.89 -3.39
N ALA A 17 -3.75 -9.80 -3.85
CA ALA A 17 -3.13 -8.80 -3.00
C ALA A 17 -3.98 -7.52 -2.94
N LEU A 18 -3.97 -6.85 -1.79
CA LEU A 18 -4.50 -5.50 -1.64
C LEU A 18 -3.38 -4.49 -1.94
N GLY A 19 -3.52 -3.71 -3.01
CA GLY A 19 -2.63 -2.59 -3.29
C GLY A 19 -2.97 -1.41 -2.39
N THR A 20 -1.97 -0.81 -1.74
CA THR A 20 -2.22 0.26 -0.75
C THR A 20 -1.85 1.66 -1.23
N MET A 21 -1.50 1.82 -2.52
CA MET A 21 -1.07 3.10 -3.09
C MET A 21 -2.11 4.21 -2.89
N GLY A 22 -3.40 3.89 -3.03
CA GLY A 22 -4.51 4.82 -2.93
C GLY A 22 -4.89 5.25 -1.52
N PHE A 23 -4.19 4.80 -0.47
CA PHE A 23 -4.50 5.15 0.91
C PHE A 23 -3.37 5.98 1.50
N GLY A 24 -3.69 7.09 2.16
CA GLY A 24 -2.69 8.02 2.68
C GLY A 24 -3.24 9.39 3.00
N ASP A 25 -2.33 10.36 3.12
CA ASP A 25 -2.69 11.74 3.44
C ASP A 25 -2.98 12.54 2.16
N GLY A 26 -4.27 12.73 1.86
CA GLY A 26 -4.74 13.56 0.75
C GLY A 26 -4.44 15.05 0.88
N THR A 27 -3.94 15.52 2.02
CA THR A 27 -3.52 16.92 2.19
C THR A 27 -2.13 17.20 1.59
N VAL A 28 -1.34 16.15 1.34
CA VAL A 28 -0.07 16.27 0.62
C VAL A 28 -0.38 16.48 -0.87
N PRO A 29 0.06 17.59 -1.51
CA PRO A 29 -0.33 17.91 -2.89
C PRO A 29 -0.03 16.79 -3.90
N PHE A 30 1.12 16.13 -3.73
CA PHE A 30 1.55 15.01 -4.56
C PHE A 30 0.65 13.76 -4.42
N TRP A 31 0.03 13.57 -3.25
CA TRP A 31 -0.89 12.49 -2.93
C TRP A 31 -2.33 12.97 -2.75
N SER A 32 -2.73 14.04 -3.42
CA SER A 32 -4.09 14.59 -3.33
C SER A 32 -5.22 13.60 -3.72
N TRP A 33 -4.85 12.51 -4.39
CA TRP A 33 -5.72 11.38 -4.76
C TRP A 33 -5.78 10.28 -3.69
N ALA A 34 -4.99 10.39 -2.62
CA ALA A 34 -4.97 9.41 -1.55
C ALA A 34 -6.20 9.54 -0.64
N LEU A 35 -6.76 8.39 -0.30
CA LEU A 35 -7.91 8.24 0.58
C LEU A 35 -7.44 8.21 2.04
N PRO A 36 -7.92 9.12 2.91
CA PRO A 36 -7.52 9.17 4.31
C PRO A 36 -8.05 7.97 5.08
N TRP A 37 -7.42 7.68 6.22
CA TRP A 37 -7.72 6.51 7.05
C TRP A 37 -9.20 6.36 7.39
N GLU A 38 -9.88 7.46 7.73
CA GLU A 38 -11.29 7.43 8.13
C GLU A 38 -12.21 6.86 7.06
N ASP A 39 -11.89 7.08 5.79
CA ASP A 39 -12.63 6.54 4.65
C ASP A 39 -12.06 5.19 4.19
N ALA A 40 -10.76 4.96 4.41
CA ALA A 40 -10.06 3.75 4.00
C ALA A 40 -10.36 2.52 4.88
N LYS A 41 -10.65 2.71 6.18
CA LYS A 41 -10.78 1.63 7.17
C LYS A 41 -11.79 0.55 6.76
N GLY A 42 -12.86 0.91 6.06
CA GLY A 42 -13.87 -0.03 5.57
C GLY A 42 -13.33 -1.00 4.52
N PHE A 43 -12.45 -0.53 3.63
CA PHE A 43 -11.81 -1.37 2.60
C PHE A 43 -10.88 -2.41 3.23
N PHE A 44 -10.13 -1.99 4.26
CA PHE A 44 -9.24 -2.89 4.99
C PHE A 44 -10.02 -3.94 5.80
N ALA A 45 -11.10 -3.54 6.47
CA ALA A 45 -11.99 -4.48 7.15
C ALA A 45 -12.57 -5.52 6.18
N GLN A 46 -13.10 -5.07 5.04
CA GLN A 46 -13.62 -5.97 4.01
C GLN A 46 -12.55 -6.92 3.46
N ALA A 47 -11.32 -6.44 3.24
CA ALA A 47 -10.23 -7.27 2.78
C ALA A 47 -9.90 -8.38 3.79
N LEU A 48 -9.88 -8.04 5.08
CA LEU A 48 -9.68 -9.01 6.17
C LEU A 48 -10.82 -10.03 6.24
N ASP A 49 -12.08 -9.58 6.15
CA ASP A 49 -13.26 -10.46 6.16
C ASP A 49 -13.24 -11.45 4.99
N LEU A 50 -12.71 -11.04 3.84
CA LEU A 50 -12.51 -11.90 2.67
C LEU A 50 -11.30 -12.85 2.81
N GLY A 51 -10.45 -12.65 3.83
CA GLY A 51 -9.25 -13.44 4.10
C GLY A 51 -7.99 -12.97 3.37
N ILE A 52 -7.98 -11.75 2.83
CA ILE A 52 -6.80 -11.16 2.16
C ILE A 52 -5.77 -10.81 3.22
N ASN A 53 -4.60 -11.45 3.13
CA ASN A 53 -3.47 -11.22 4.04
C ASN A 53 -2.20 -10.76 3.31
N PHE A 54 -2.25 -10.61 1.98
CA PHE A 54 -1.14 -10.08 1.20
C PHE A 54 -1.39 -8.64 0.77
N TRP A 55 -0.52 -7.74 1.20
CA TRP A 55 -0.69 -6.29 1.05
C TRP A 55 0.57 -5.75 0.40
N VAL A 56 0.40 -5.01 -0.68
CA VAL A 56 1.50 -4.50 -1.50
C VAL A 56 1.50 -2.98 -1.41
N PRO A 57 2.49 -2.38 -0.73
CA PRO A 57 2.71 -0.94 -0.80
C PRO A 57 3.20 -0.57 -2.20
N ALA A 58 2.82 0.61 -2.68
CA ALA A 58 3.53 1.20 -3.80
C ALA A 58 4.78 1.89 -3.28
N ALA A 59 5.93 1.56 -3.88
CA ALA A 59 7.10 2.42 -3.78
C ALA A 59 6.86 3.64 -4.67
N VAL A 60 6.76 4.82 -4.05
CA VAL A 60 6.78 6.09 -4.77
C VAL A 60 8.19 6.64 -4.69
N ASP A 61 8.80 6.90 -5.85
CA ASP A 61 10.06 7.64 -5.90
C ASP A 61 9.76 9.09 -5.51
N VAL A 62 10.26 9.49 -4.35
CA VAL A 62 10.08 10.85 -3.83
C VAL A 62 11.29 11.74 -4.11
N SER A 63 12.33 11.22 -4.77
CA SER A 63 13.60 11.94 -5.00
C SER A 63 13.39 13.23 -5.79
N ASP A 64 12.44 13.24 -6.73
CA ASP A 64 12.09 14.45 -7.49
C ASP A 64 11.42 15.55 -6.65
N PHE A 65 10.84 15.19 -5.51
CA PHE A 65 10.13 16.11 -4.61
C PHE A 65 10.97 16.56 -3.41
N LEU A 66 12.16 15.98 -3.22
CA LEU A 66 13.09 16.44 -2.19
C LEU A 66 13.62 17.84 -2.54
N PRO A 67 13.87 18.71 -1.55
CA PRO A 67 14.68 19.91 -1.73
C PRO A 67 15.97 19.59 -2.47
N CYS A 68 16.46 20.48 -3.33
CA CYS A 68 17.70 20.25 -4.11
C CYS A 68 18.89 19.81 -3.25
N GLU A 69 18.95 20.27 -2.00
CA GLU A 69 19.99 19.94 -1.01
C GLU A 69 20.00 18.47 -0.59
N LEU A 70 18.89 17.75 -0.76
CA LEU A 70 18.70 16.35 -0.36
C LEU A 70 18.72 15.37 -1.54
N LYS A 71 18.86 15.85 -2.79
CA LYS A 71 18.88 15.01 -4.01
C LYS A 71 20.24 14.37 -4.31
N ALA A 72 21.31 14.74 -3.59
CA ALA A 72 22.69 14.36 -3.91
C ALA A 72 23.35 13.41 -2.89
N ALA A 73 22.56 12.76 -2.02
CA ALA A 73 23.04 11.79 -1.03
C ALA A 73 22.87 10.34 -1.53
#